data_AF-A0A9Q1MXB9-F1
#
_entry.id   AF-A0A9Q1MXB9-F1
#
_cell.length_a   1.000
_cell.length_b   1.000
_cell.length_c   1.000
_cell.angle_alpha   90.00
_cell.angle_beta   90.00
_cell.angle_gamma   90.00
#
_symmetry.space_group_name_H-M   'P 1'
#
loop_
_entity.id
_entity.type
_entity.pdbx_description
1 polymer ?
#
loop_
_entity_poly.entity_id
_entity_poly.type
_entity_poly.pdbx_seq_one_letter_code
_entity_poly.pdbx_strand_id
1 'polypeptide(L)'
;MTSSAQTNNSSVVSSTENNNSSMISSGENNNSLMASPDQDDHTVIARNRRSNNSTSTSTSTSDKEAIRINKVEELRSNGLEPYAYKWDRTHTASQLQEIYKNLGNGEESNSESDYVSISGRIVARRAFGKLAFLTLRDDSGMIQPYCEKERLVGDQFEQLKTLVDIGDILGANGSIKRTEKGELSVCANSFSILTKSLLPLPDKYHGLTDIDKRYRQRYVDMILNPEVADTFRKRAKIGSSWWCRS
;
A
#
# COMPACT_ATOMS: atom_id res chain seq x y z
N MET A 1 15.31 -20.14 63.41
CA MET A 1 15.93 -21.00 62.39
C MET A 1 16.19 -20.11 61.18
N THR A 2 17.38 -19.55 60.93
CA THR A 2 18.65 -20.20 60.45
C THR A 2 18.43 -20.96 59.13
N SER A 3 19.22 -20.79 58.07
CA SER A 3 20.53 -20.13 57.91
C SER A 3 20.75 -19.60 56.47
N SER A 4 21.71 -18.69 56.32
CA SER A 4 22.32 -18.27 55.05
C SER A 4 23.21 -19.36 54.43
N ALA A 5 23.47 -19.29 53.12
CA ALA A 5 24.73 -19.72 52.49
C ALA A 5 24.96 -19.03 51.13
N GLN A 6 26.13 -18.41 50.97
CA GLN A 6 26.71 -17.97 49.67
C GLN A 6 27.76 -19.00 49.22
N THR A 7 28.07 -19.05 47.92
CA THR A 7 29.44 -19.16 47.31
C THR A 7 29.26 -19.21 45.78
N ASN A 8 29.80 -18.30 44.96
CA ASN A 8 31.20 -17.92 44.68
C ASN A 8 31.91 -18.83 43.65
N ASN A 9 32.05 -18.33 42.41
CA ASN A 9 33.33 -18.11 41.66
C ASN A 9 32.99 -17.89 40.16
N SER A 10 33.41 -16.82 39.47
CA SER A 10 34.76 -16.27 39.22
C SER A 10 35.58 -17.14 38.23
N SER A 11 36.32 -16.62 37.23
CA SER A 11 36.50 -15.24 36.71
C SER A 11 37.47 -15.20 35.49
N VAL A 12 37.60 -14.01 34.84
CA VAL A 12 38.87 -13.42 34.32
C VAL A 12 39.44 -13.98 32.97
N VAL A 13 39.40 -13.19 31.86
CA VAL A 13 40.50 -12.34 31.23
C VAL A 13 41.29 -13.14 30.14
N SER A 14 41.94 -12.61 29.08
CA SER A 14 42.47 -11.27 28.72
C SER A 14 42.29 -10.80 27.25
N SER A 15 42.46 -9.49 27.05
CA SER A 15 42.77 -8.67 25.87
C SER A 15 43.92 -9.15 24.94
N THR A 16 43.94 -8.69 23.67
CA THR A 16 45.15 -8.06 23.06
C THR A 16 44.76 -7.15 21.87
N GLU A 17 45.47 -6.03 21.70
CA GLU A 17 45.40 -5.12 20.56
C GLU A 17 46.31 -5.59 19.39
N ASN A 18 46.11 -5.09 18.16
CA ASN A 18 47.21 -4.42 17.46
C ASN A 18 46.82 -3.60 16.22
N ASN A 19 47.65 -2.61 15.93
CA ASN A 19 47.52 -1.62 14.85
C ASN A 19 48.14 -2.10 13.53
N ASN A 20 47.81 -1.44 12.41
CA ASN A 20 48.85 -1.11 11.42
C ASN A 20 48.51 0.13 10.58
N SER A 21 49.54 0.85 10.13
CA SER A 21 49.43 2.21 9.57
C SER A 21 50.16 2.39 8.23
N SER A 22 49.67 3.35 7.44
CA SER A 22 50.45 4.39 6.72
C SER A 22 51.02 4.15 5.30
N MET A 23 51.45 5.28 4.70
CA MET A 23 52.03 5.54 3.36
C MET A 23 51.06 5.45 2.17
N ILE A 24 50.73 6.52 1.42
CA ILE A 24 51.42 7.77 0.99
C ILE A 24 52.59 7.54 0.02
N SER A 25 52.39 7.91 -1.26
CA SER A 25 53.41 8.63 -2.05
C SER A 25 52.76 9.37 -3.22
N SER A 26 53.12 10.65 -3.37
CA SER A 26 52.67 11.55 -4.44
C SER A 26 53.52 11.38 -5.72
N GLY A 27 53.06 11.94 -6.84
CA GLY A 27 53.80 11.88 -8.10
C GLY A 27 53.25 12.83 -9.17
N GLU A 28 53.17 14.13 -8.87
CA GLU A 28 53.03 15.13 -9.92
C GLU A 28 54.35 15.23 -10.71
N ASN A 29 54.27 15.51 -12.02
CA ASN A 29 55.14 16.52 -12.62
C ASN A 29 54.61 17.01 -13.97
N ASN A 30 54.50 18.32 -14.08
CA ASN A 30 54.10 19.04 -15.29
C ASN A 30 55.31 19.22 -16.21
N ASN A 31 55.09 19.41 -17.52
CA ASN A 31 55.89 20.43 -18.21
C ASN A 31 55.13 21.13 -19.34
N SER A 32 55.49 22.39 -19.54
CA SER A 32 54.89 23.36 -20.45
C SER A 32 55.79 23.60 -21.67
N LEU A 33 55.23 24.07 -22.79
CA LEU A 33 55.74 25.25 -23.51
C LEU A 33 54.83 25.66 -24.69
N MET A 34 54.90 26.95 -25.05
CA MET A 34 53.99 27.65 -25.98
C MET A 34 54.47 27.63 -27.44
N ALA A 35 53.52 27.66 -28.38
CA ALA A 35 53.62 28.45 -29.62
C ALA A 35 52.23 28.68 -30.25
N SER A 36 51.96 29.92 -30.66
CA SER A 36 50.86 30.36 -31.55
C SER A 36 51.50 30.83 -32.89
N PRO A 37 50.78 31.14 -34.00
CA PRO A 37 49.34 31.46 -34.08
C PRO A 37 48.58 30.96 -35.35
N ASP A 38 47.36 31.50 -35.49
CA ASP A 38 46.56 31.75 -36.70
C ASP A 38 45.54 30.73 -37.26
N GLN A 39 44.38 31.34 -37.61
CA GLN A 39 43.29 30.96 -38.52
C GLN A 39 42.20 29.95 -38.07
N ASP A 40 41.07 30.55 -37.67
CA ASP A 40 39.73 30.37 -38.25
C ASP A 40 39.21 28.94 -38.55
N ASP A 41 38.39 28.40 -37.62
CA ASP A 41 37.15 27.72 -38.02
C ASP A 41 36.06 27.78 -36.91
N HIS A 42 34.80 27.86 -37.32
CA HIS A 42 33.64 28.05 -36.45
C HIS A 42 33.20 26.75 -35.77
N THR A 43 33.77 26.45 -34.60
CA THR A 43 33.34 25.29 -33.79
C THR A 43 32.01 25.54 -33.09
N VAL A 44 30.97 24.85 -33.56
CA VAL A 44 29.62 24.84 -32.97
C VAL A 44 29.66 24.25 -31.56
N ILE A 45 29.20 25.01 -30.56
CA ILE A 45 29.11 24.55 -29.16
C ILE A 45 28.08 23.41 -29.06
N ALA A 46 28.55 22.17 -29.12
CA ALA A 46 27.78 20.97 -28.84
C ALA A 46 27.39 20.94 -27.35
N ARG A 47 26.21 21.47 -27.03
CA ARG A 47 25.64 21.40 -25.68
C ARG A 47 25.41 19.95 -25.30
N ASN A 48 26.26 19.42 -24.42
CA ASN A 48 26.19 18.07 -23.89
C ASN A 48 24.95 17.90 -22.98
N ARG A 49 23.77 17.75 -23.59
CA ARG A 49 22.54 17.34 -22.91
C ARG A 49 22.69 15.88 -22.49
N ARG A 50 23.28 15.66 -21.31
CA ARG A 50 23.17 14.39 -20.59
C ARG A 50 21.69 14.08 -20.40
N SER A 51 21.17 13.15 -21.19
CA SER A 51 19.86 12.58 -20.97
C SER A 51 19.91 11.79 -19.67
N ASN A 52 19.37 12.36 -18.59
CA ASN A 52 19.04 11.60 -17.40
C ASN A 52 17.85 10.69 -17.75
N ASN A 53 18.14 9.55 -18.38
CA ASN A 53 17.21 8.43 -18.44
C ASN A 53 17.03 7.94 -16.99
N SER A 54 16.00 8.45 -16.32
CA SER A 54 15.50 7.85 -15.10
C SER A 54 14.90 6.49 -15.46
N THR A 55 15.73 5.45 -15.40
CA THR A 55 15.31 4.06 -15.57
C THR A 55 14.29 3.72 -14.50
N SER A 56 13.01 3.89 -14.81
CA SER A 56 11.91 3.36 -14.03
C SER A 56 11.90 1.85 -14.24
N THR A 57 12.54 1.12 -13.31
CA THR A 57 12.57 -0.34 -13.32
C THR A 57 11.14 -0.89 -13.25
N SER A 58 10.60 -1.24 -14.42
CA SER A 58 9.28 -1.84 -14.59
C SER A 58 9.32 -3.31 -14.18
N THR A 59 9.41 -3.55 -12.87
CA THR A 59 9.31 -4.89 -12.27
C THR A 59 8.18 -5.68 -12.92
N SER A 60 8.52 -6.86 -13.46
CA SER A 60 7.62 -7.60 -14.35
C SER A 60 6.40 -8.13 -13.60
N THR A 61 5.36 -8.52 -14.33
CA THR A 61 4.13 -9.01 -13.72
C THR A 61 4.38 -10.29 -12.91
N SER A 62 5.25 -11.19 -13.40
CA SER A 62 5.63 -12.42 -12.70
C SER A 62 6.40 -12.15 -11.40
N ASP A 63 7.29 -11.15 -11.38
CA ASP A 63 8.02 -10.79 -10.16
C ASP A 63 7.06 -10.28 -9.07
N LYS A 64 6.07 -9.47 -9.48
CA LYS A 64 5.02 -8.97 -8.58
C LYS A 64 4.12 -10.09 -8.07
N GLU A 65 3.79 -11.06 -8.91
CA GLU A 65 3.02 -12.25 -8.54
C GLU A 65 3.77 -13.12 -7.52
N ALA A 66 5.06 -13.42 -7.78
CA ALA A 66 5.91 -14.16 -6.85
C ALA A 66 6.04 -13.48 -5.48
N ILE A 67 6.24 -12.15 -5.44
CA ILE A 67 6.24 -11.37 -4.19
C ILE A 67 4.91 -11.54 -3.44
N ARG A 68 3.77 -11.54 -4.14
CA ARG A 68 2.46 -11.69 -3.49
C ARG A 68 2.17 -13.10 -3.03
N ILE A 69 2.65 -14.13 -3.73
CA ILE A 69 2.61 -15.52 -3.27
C ILE A 69 3.41 -15.67 -1.98
N ASN A 70 4.63 -15.13 -1.91
CA ASN A 70 5.44 -15.18 -0.68
C ASN A 70 4.72 -14.53 0.52
N LYS A 71 4.01 -13.42 0.32
CA LYS A 71 3.17 -12.79 1.37
C LYS A 71 1.98 -13.65 1.80
N VAL A 72 1.44 -14.50 0.93
CA VAL A 72 0.38 -15.47 1.29
C VAL A 72 0.94 -16.55 2.22
N GLU A 73 2.14 -17.05 1.94
CA GLU A 73 2.78 -18.01 2.83
C GLU A 73 3.26 -17.37 4.15
N GLU A 74 3.69 -16.11 4.13
CA GLU A 74 3.99 -15.32 5.34
C GLU A 74 2.74 -15.13 6.21
N LEU A 75 1.58 -14.82 5.61
CA LEU A 75 0.29 -14.77 6.32
C LEU A 75 -0.03 -16.10 7.02
N ARG A 76 0.04 -17.22 6.29
CA ARG A 76 -0.22 -18.56 6.85
C ARG A 76 0.78 -18.94 7.95
N SER A 77 2.05 -18.59 7.78
CA SER A 77 3.12 -18.85 8.77
C SER A 77 2.88 -18.08 10.07
N ASN A 78 2.28 -16.88 9.98
CA ASN A 78 1.84 -16.07 11.11
C ASN A 78 0.47 -16.50 11.68
N GLY A 79 -0.11 -17.62 11.22
CA GLY A 79 -1.42 -18.12 11.67
C GLY A 79 -2.62 -17.31 11.16
N LEU A 80 -2.42 -16.46 10.14
CA LEU A 80 -3.47 -15.63 9.54
C LEU A 80 -4.01 -16.29 8.26
N GLU A 81 -5.34 -16.31 8.12
CA GLU A 81 -6.00 -16.83 6.92
C GLU A 81 -6.02 -15.75 5.79
N PRO A 82 -5.31 -15.94 4.67
CA PRO A 82 -5.35 -15.01 3.52
C PRO A 82 -6.68 -14.99 2.74
N TYR A 83 -7.57 -15.97 2.96
CA TYR A 83 -8.86 -16.13 2.28
C TYR A 83 -9.99 -16.40 3.28
N ALA A 84 -10.56 -15.34 3.85
CA ALA A 84 -11.59 -15.45 4.88
C ALA A 84 -12.90 -16.04 4.33
N TYR A 85 -13.43 -17.07 5.03
CA TYR A 85 -14.69 -17.74 4.67
C TYR A 85 -15.93 -16.84 4.81
N LYS A 86 -15.92 -15.89 5.75
CA LYS A 86 -17.05 -15.01 6.06
C LYS A 86 -16.56 -13.67 6.58
N TRP A 87 -17.32 -12.61 6.29
CA TRP A 87 -17.16 -11.30 6.90
C TRP A 87 -18.54 -10.67 7.12
N ASP A 88 -18.84 -10.25 8.35
CA ASP A 88 -20.12 -9.65 8.72
C ASP A 88 -20.09 -8.14 8.50
N ARG A 89 -20.21 -7.73 7.23
CA ARG A 89 -20.34 -6.32 6.84
C ARG A 89 -21.66 -5.74 7.37
N THR A 90 -21.56 -4.70 8.19
CA THR A 90 -22.73 -3.97 8.73
C THR A 90 -23.32 -2.95 7.76
N HIS A 91 -22.45 -2.21 7.05
CA HIS A 91 -22.84 -1.06 6.24
C HIS A 91 -22.04 -1.02 4.93
N THR A 92 -22.65 -0.44 3.89
CA THR A 92 -21.95 -0.05 2.66
C THR A 92 -21.38 1.36 2.77
N ALA A 93 -20.39 1.68 1.93
CA ALA A 93 -19.81 3.01 1.87
C ALA A 93 -20.87 4.10 1.63
N SER A 94 -21.81 3.88 0.71
CA SER A 94 -22.88 4.85 0.43
C SER A 94 -23.88 5.01 1.59
N GLN A 95 -24.13 3.97 2.38
CA GLN A 95 -24.98 4.09 3.57
C GLN A 95 -24.31 4.99 4.61
N LEU A 96 -23.02 4.79 4.88
CA LEU A 96 -22.27 5.59 5.85
C LEU A 96 -22.15 7.06 5.42
N GLN A 97 -21.97 7.33 4.13
CA GLN A 97 -21.94 8.71 3.62
C GLN A 97 -23.27 9.46 3.82
N GLU A 98 -24.42 8.78 3.76
CA GLU A 98 -25.72 9.41 4.01
C GLU A 98 -26.03 9.53 5.52
N ILE A 99 -25.75 8.48 6.31
CA ILE A 99 -25.96 8.49 7.78
C ILE A 99 -25.13 9.62 8.44
N TYR A 100 -23.85 9.73 8.09
CA TYR A 100 -22.92 10.70 8.69
C TYR A 100 -22.72 11.95 7.84
N LYS A 101 -23.66 12.26 6.94
CA LYS A 101 -23.64 13.44 6.05
C LYS A 101 -23.47 14.77 6.79
N ASN A 102 -24.06 14.86 7.98
CA ASN A 102 -24.06 16.06 8.82
C ASN A 102 -22.94 16.08 9.88
N LEU A 103 -22.08 15.06 9.94
CA LEU A 103 -20.93 15.02 10.84
C LEU A 103 -19.92 16.11 10.42
N GLY A 104 -19.52 16.98 11.34
CA GLY A 104 -18.64 18.12 11.07
C GLY A 104 -17.19 17.73 10.78
N ASN A 105 -16.43 18.64 10.15
CA ASN A 105 -15.03 18.37 9.81
C ASN A 105 -14.16 18.27 11.09
N GLY A 106 -13.39 17.19 11.22
CA GLY A 106 -12.59 16.89 12.40
C GLY A 106 -13.33 16.11 13.48
N GLU A 107 -14.67 16.02 13.41
CA GLU A 107 -15.49 15.34 14.40
C GLU A 107 -15.40 13.81 14.29
N GLU A 108 -15.40 13.15 15.44
CA GLU A 108 -15.42 11.71 15.59
C GLU A 108 -16.68 11.28 16.34
N SER A 109 -17.44 10.38 15.74
CA SER A 109 -18.66 9.82 16.30
C SER A 109 -18.29 8.70 17.26
N ASN A 110 -18.43 8.96 18.56
CA ASN A 110 -17.97 8.10 19.65
C ASN A 110 -19.12 7.34 20.34
N SER A 111 -20.30 7.25 19.72
CA SER A 111 -21.42 6.47 20.25
C SER A 111 -21.18 4.98 20.02
N GLU A 112 -21.63 4.09 20.91
CA GLU A 112 -21.49 2.63 20.68
C GLU A 112 -22.23 2.16 19.41
N SER A 113 -23.28 2.87 19.00
CA SER A 113 -23.98 2.66 17.72
C SER A 113 -23.13 2.95 16.47
N ASP A 114 -22.01 3.66 16.62
CA ASP A 114 -21.15 4.12 15.52
C ASP A 114 -19.99 3.13 15.22
N TYR A 115 -19.95 1.98 15.90
CA TYR A 115 -19.04 0.89 15.55
C TYR A 115 -19.52 0.18 14.27
N VAL A 116 -18.83 0.45 13.18
CA VAL A 116 -19.13 -0.11 11.87
C VAL A 116 -18.15 -1.22 11.51
N SER A 117 -18.64 -2.26 10.84
CA SER A 117 -17.84 -3.14 10.00
C SER A 117 -18.10 -2.85 8.53
N ILE A 118 -17.03 -2.57 7.79
CA ILE A 118 -17.01 -2.35 6.35
C ILE A 118 -16.12 -3.39 5.66
N SER A 119 -16.30 -3.58 4.35
CA SER A 119 -15.40 -4.38 3.53
C SER A 119 -15.37 -3.89 2.10
N GLY A 120 -14.21 -3.92 1.45
CA GLY A 120 -14.05 -3.52 0.06
C GLY A 120 -12.69 -3.86 -0.52
N ARG A 121 -12.51 -3.59 -1.82
CA ARG A 121 -11.23 -3.73 -2.51
C ARG A 121 -10.36 -2.50 -2.25
N ILE A 122 -9.10 -2.71 -1.88
CA ILE A 122 -8.12 -1.62 -1.75
C ILE A 122 -7.78 -1.07 -3.13
N VAL A 123 -8.15 0.19 -3.38
CA VAL A 123 -7.83 0.92 -4.63
C VAL A 123 -6.61 1.83 -4.44
N ALA A 124 -6.37 2.31 -3.22
CA ALA A 124 -5.18 3.07 -2.86
C ALA A 124 -4.74 2.76 -1.42
N ARG A 125 -3.43 2.86 -1.17
CA ARG A 125 -2.80 2.74 0.15
C ARG A 125 -1.72 3.82 0.29
N ARG A 126 -1.67 4.49 1.43
CA ARG A 126 -0.63 5.45 1.81
C ARG A 126 -0.26 5.20 3.29
N ALA A 127 1.02 5.04 3.60
CA ALA A 127 1.47 4.82 4.98
C ALA A 127 2.56 5.83 5.34
N PHE A 128 2.45 6.45 6.51
CA PHE A 128 3.31 7.52 6.98
C PHE A 128 3.57 7.33 8.50
N GLY A 129 4.76 6.86 8.86
CA GLY A 129 5.13 6.66 10.28
C GLY A 129 4.18 5.71 11.02
N LYS A 130 3.41 6.26 11.97
CA LYS A 130 2.39 5.57 12.79
C LYS A 130 0.98 5.54 12.19
N LEU A 131 0.77 6.17 11.03
CA LEU A 131 -0.54 6.27 10.37
C LEU A 131 -0.55 5.56 9.01
N ALA A 132 -1.69 5.01 8.64
CA ALA A 132 -1.97 4.49 7.31
C ALA A 132 -3.39 4.88 6.87
N PHE A 133 -3.51 5.30 5.62
CA PHE A 133 -4.75 5.66 4.96
C PHE A 133 -4.97 4.70 3.80
N LEU A 134 -6.14 4.09 3.75
CA LEU A 134 -6.57 3.20 2.68
C LEU A 134 -7.77 3.82 1.96
N THR A 135 -7.98 3.45 0.70
CA THR A 135 -9.25 3.71 0.02
C THR A 135 -9.86 2.38 -0.36
N LEU A 136 -10.93 2.00 0.33
CA LEU A 136 -11.72 0.82 0.00
C LEU A 136 -12.85 1.20 -0.96
N ARG A 137 -13.03 0.38 -2.00
CA ARG A 137 -14.17 0.41 -2.90
C ARG A 137 -15.07 -0.78 -2.63
N ASP A 138 -16.34 -0.53 -2.36
CA ASP A 138 -17.37 -1.57 -2.33
C ASP A 138 -18.29 -1.47 -3.55
N ASP A 139 -19.42 -2.19 -3.53
CA ASP A 139 -20.41 -2.18 -4.59
C ASP A 139 -21.25 -0.90 -4.68
N SER A 140 -21.13 0.00 -3.69
CA SER A 140 -21.91 1.23 -3.54
C SER A 140 -21.08 2.50 -3.74
N GLY A 141 -19.79 2.49 -3.39
CA GLY A 141 -18.95 3.68 -3.41
C GLY A 141 -17.55 3.47 -2.83
N MET A 142 -17.03 4.55 -2.22
CA MET A 142 -15.68 4.62 -1.67
C MET A 142 -15.73 5.05 -0.20
N ILE A 143 -14.87 4.47 0.63
CA ILE A 143 -14.66 4.90 2.02
C ILE A 143 -13.20 4.72 2.43
N GLN A 144 -12.73 5.56 3.36
CA GLN A 144 -11.35 5.56 3.83
C GLN A 144 -11.21 4.89 5.20
N PRO A 145 -10.57 3.72 5.31
CA PRO A 145 -10.01 3.30 6.60
C PRO A 145 -8.86 4.23 7.01
N TYR A 146 -9.01 4.80 8.19
CA TYR A 146 -7.97 5.49 8.93
C TYR A 146 -7.39 4.50 9.94
N CYS A 147 -6.13 4.12 9.76
CA CYS A 147 -5.45 3.12 10.58
C CYS A 147 -4.31 3.78 11.35
N GLU A 148 -4.36 3.69 12.68
CA GLU A 148 -3.35 4.24 13.58
C GLU A 148 -2.71 3.13 14.42
N LYS A 149 -1.39 3.17 14.58
CA LYS A 149 -0.63 2.14 15.30
C LYS A 149 -1.09 1.93 16.74
N GLU A 150 -1.58 2.99 17.39
CA GLU A 150 -2.00 2.96 18.79
C GLU A 150 -3.46 2.50 18.97
N ARG A 151 -4.26 2.47 17.89
CA ARG A 151 -5.65 2.02 17.88
C ARG A 151 -5.84 0.59 17.37
N LEU A 152 -4.95 0.12 16.49
CA LEU A 152 -4.96 -1.26 15.98
C LEU A 152 -4.46 -2.25 17.03
N VAL A 153 -5.09 -3.43 17.07
CA VAL A 153 -4.75 -4.50 18.02
C VAL A 153 -3.44 -5.19 17.63
N GLY A 154 -2.45 -5.17 18.54
CA GLY A 154 -1.18 -5.91 18.40
C GLY A 154 -0.38 -5.50 17.16
N ASP A 155 0.20 -6.48 16.47
CA ASP A 155 1.10 -6.24 15.32
C ASP A 155 0.36 -5.91 14.00
N GLN A 156 -0.97 -5.75 14.04
CA GLN A 156 -1.79 -5.46 12.86
C GLN A 156 -1.28 -4.25 12.07
N PHE A 157 -0.78 -3.19 12.73
CA PHE A 157 -0.25 -2.02 12.00
C PHE A 157 0.98 -2.33 11.14
N GLU A 158 1.87 -3.23 11.58
CA GLU A 158 3.02 -3.61 10.76
C GLU A 158 2.61 -4.59 9.64
N GLN A 159 1.69 -5.53 9.93
CA GLN A 159 1.06 -6.40 8.92
C GLN A 159 0.36 -5.58 7.81
N LEU A 160 -0.30 -4.46 8.17
CA LEU A 160 -0.91 -3.52 7.23
C LEU A 160 0.11 -2.84 6.29
N LYS A 161 1.35 -2.69 6.75
CA LYS A 161 2.43 -2.06 5.98
C LYS A 161 3.14 -3.05 5.06
N THR A 162 3.37 -4.28 5.52
CA THR A 162 4.13 -5.32 4.80
C THR A 162 3.24 -6.20 3.92
N LEU A 163 2.16 -6.77 4.47
CA LEU A 163 1.37 -7.82 3.84
C LEU A 163 0.26 -7.29 2.93
N VAL A 164 -0.28 -6.10 3.22
CA VAL A 164 -1.43 -5.54 2.50
C VAL A 164 -1.03 -4.76 1.24
N ASP A 165 -1.65 -5.11 0.10
CA ASP A 165 -1.38 -4.54 -1.23
C ASP A 165 -2.64 -4.00 -1.92
N ILE A 166 -2.44 -3.10 -2.89
CA ILE A 166 -3.50 -2.61 -3.77
C ILE A 166 -4.07 -3.77 -4.59
N GLY A 167 -5.39 -3.90 -4.59
CA GLY A 167 -6.14 -4.99 -5.21
C GLY A 167 -6.67 -6.04 -4.24
N ASP A 168 -6.12 -6.16 -3.03
CA ASP A 168 -6.64 -7.06 -2.00
C ASP A 168 -8.05 -6.64 -1.54
N ILE A 169 -8.82 -7.58 -1.01
CA ILE A 169 -10.10 -7.30 -0.33
C ILE A 169 -9.84 -7.28 1.18
N LEU A 170 -10.23 -6.18 1.83
CA LEU A 170 -10.01 -5.92 3.24
C LEU A 170 -11.35 -5.69 3.95
N GLY A 171 -11.49 -6.25 5.14
CA GLY A 171 -12.52 -5.91 6.11
C GLY A 171 -11.91 -5.04 7.21
N ALA A 172 -12.64 -4.02 7.67
CA ALA A 172 -12.20 -3.15 8.77
C ALA A 172 -13.36 -2.84 9.72
N ASN A 173 -13.06 -2.79 11.02
CA ASN A 173 -14.00 -2.44 12.09
C ASN A 173 -13.50 -1.23 12.86
N GLY A 174 -14.40 -0.31 13.21
CA GLY A 174 -14.09 0.79 14.13
C GLY A 174 -15.14 1.90 14.11
N SER A 175 -14.81 3.03 14.75
CA SER A 175 -15.67 4.21 14.83
C SER A 175 -15.65 5.05 13.53
N ILE A 176 -16.62 5.95 13.39
CA ILE A 176 -16.71 6.89 12.27
C ILE A 176 -16.09 8.24 12.62
N LYS A 177 -15.31 8.81 11.71
CA LYS A 177 -14.72 10.15 11.81
C LYS A 177 -14.81 10.88 10.48
N ARG A 178 -15.03 12.20 10.49
CA ARG A 178 -14.76 13.04 9.33
C ARG A 178 -13.42 13.75 9.52
N THR A 179 -12.50 13.59 8.57
CA THR A 179 -11.21 14.30 8.62
C THR A 179 -11.40 15.81 8.50
N GLU A 180 -10.39 16.60 8.87
CA GLU A 180 -10.39 18.07 8.70
C GLU A 180 -10.67 18.50 7.24
N LYS A 181 -10.28 17.66 6.27
CA LYS A 181 -10.50 17.86 4.83
C LYS A 181 -11.91 17.47 4.36
N GLY A 182 -12.79 17.07 5.28
CA GLY A 182 -14.16 16.68 4.99
C GLY A 182 -14.34 15.23 4.50
N GLU A 183 -13.27 14.43 4.40
CA GLU A 183 -13.38 13.03 3.97
C GLU A 183 -13.84 12.12 5.13
N LEU A 184 -14.98 11.45 4.94
CA LEU A 184 -15.53 10.48 5.88
C LEU A 184 -14.64 9.22 5.91
N SER A 185 -14.26 8.82 7.12
CA SER A 185 -13.30 7.75 7.37
C SER A 185 -13.77 6.83 8.50
N VAL A 186 -13.37 5.56 8.43
CA VAL A 186 -13.54 4.59 9.52
C VAL A 186 -12.23 4.50 10.29
N CYS A 187 -12.21 4.92 11.54
CA CYS A 187 -11.04 4.84 12.41
C CYS A 187 -10.90 3.41 12.94
N ALA A 188 -10.12 2.60 12.21
CA ALA A 188 -10.05 1.17 12.41
C ALA A 188 -9.40 0.78 13.76
N ASN A 189 -10.14 0.00 14.55
CA ASN A 189 -9.65 -0.71 15.74
C ASN A 189 -9.09 -2.09 15.36
N SER A 190 -9.63 -2.71 14.31
CA SER A 190 -9.11 -3.96 13.76
C SER A 190 -9.37 -4.06 12.26
N PHE A 191 -8.55 -4.82 11.55
CA PHE A 191 -8.83 -5.24 10.18
C PHE A 191 -8.61 -6.74 9.98
N SER A 192 -9.13 -7.26 8.87
CA SER A 192 -8.84 -8.60 8.37
C SER A 192 -8.65 -8.60 6.86
N ILE A 193 -7.70 -9.39 6.36
CA ILE A 193 -7.51 -9.61 4.93
C ILE A 193 -8.50 -10.68 4.51
N LEU A 194 -9.50 -10.30 3.70
CA LEU A 194 -10.57 -11.22 3.29
C LEU A 194 -10.17 -12.00 2.04
N THR A 195 -9.37 -11.41 1.17
CA THR A 195 -8.86 -12.07 -0.04
C THR A 195 -7.58 -11.39 -0.49
N LYS A 196 -6.46 -12.13 -0.48
CA LYS A 196 -5.22 -11.67 -1.12
C LYS A 196 -5.31 -11.75 -2.65
N SER A 197 -5.02 -10.66 -3.35
CA SER A 197 -4.97 -10.60 -4.81
C SER A 197 -3.58 -10.99 -5.31
N LEU A 198 -3.40 -12.17 -5.90
CA LEU A 198 -2.09 -12.62 -6.42
C LEU A 198 -1.59 -11.78 -7.59
N LEU A 199 -2.50 -11.37 -8.49
CA LEU A 199 -2.17 -10.49 -9.60
C LEU A 199 -2.33 -9.00 -9.18
N PRO A 200 -1.40 -8.11 -9.60
CA PRO A 200 -1.57 -6.67 -9.43
C PRO A 200 -2.70 -6.15 -10.35
N LEU A 201 -3.41 -5.11 -9.91
CA LEU A 201 -4.33 -4.40 -10.81
C LEU A 201 -3.55 -3.74 -11.96
N PRO A 202 -4.07 -3.74 -13.20
CA PRO A 202 -3.43 -3.02 -14.30
C PRO A 202 -3.38 -1.53 -14.02
N ASP A 203 -2.34 -0.85 -14.51
CA ASP A 203 -2.28 0.59 -14.43
C ASP A 203 -3.35 1.23 -15.33
N LYS A 204 -4.02 2.27 -14.80
CA LYS A 204 -5.16 2.95 -15.44
C LYS A 204 -4.85 3.48 -16.84
N TYR A 205 -3.59 3.86 -17.07
CA TYR A 205 -3.17 4.55 -18.30
C TYR A 205 -2.71 3.61 -19.43
N HIS A 206 -2.42 2.34 -19.12
CA HIS A 206 -1.83 1.41 -20.11
C HIS A 206 -2.50 0.03 -20.18
N GLY A 207 -3.32 -0.36 -19.19
CA GLY A 207 -3.81 -1.74 -19.08
C GLY A 207 -4.91 -2.16 -20.05
N LEU A 208 -5.80 -1.24 -20.47
CA LEU A 208 -7.14 -1.61 -20.96
C LEU A 208 -7.63 -0.87 -22.22
N THR A 209 -6.75 -0.29 -23.04
CA THR A 209 -7.15 0.27 -24.36
C THR A 209 -7.67 -0.81 -25.32
N ASP A 210 -7.06 -2.00 -25.30
CA ASP A 210 -7.45 -3.17 -26.07
C ASP A 210 -8.91 -3.60 -25.75
N ILE A 211 -9.76 -3.59 -26.77
CA ILE A 211 -11.19 -3.91 -26.64
C ILE A 211 -11.39 -5.41 -26.36
N ASP A 212 -10.63 -6.29 -27.02
CA ASP A 212 -10.80 -7.74 -26.89
C ASP A 212 -10.38 -8.23 -25.50
N LYS A 213 -9.31 -7.66 -24.95
CA LYS A 213 -8.92 -7.93 -23.55
C LYS A 213 -9.99 -7.46 -22.57
N ARG A 214 -10.65 -6.32 -22.80
CA ARG A 214 -11.81 -5.87 -21.97
C ARG A 214 -12.99 -6.84 -22.02
N TYR A 215 -13.29 -7.42 -23.18
CA TYR A 215 -14.32 -8.45 -23.29
C TYR A 215 -13.95 -9.73 -22.56
N ARG A 216 -12.69 -10.20 -22.68
CA ARG A 216 -12.21 -11.44 -22.04
C ARG A 216 -12.01 -11.31 -20.52
N GLN A 217 -11.52 -10.17 -20.04
CA GLN A 217 -11.24 -9.89 -18.63
C GLN A 217 -12.23 -8.88 -18.04
N ARG A 218 -13.54 -9.10 -18.26
CA ARG A 218 -14.61 -8.15 -17.85
C ARG A 218 -14.58 -7.78 -16.36
N TYR A 219 -14.14 -8.69 -15.50
CA TYR A 219 -13.98 -8.41 -14.06
C TYR A 219 -12.95 -7.31 -13.77
N VAL A 220 -11.86 -7.24 -14.55
CA VAL A 220 -10.85 -6.18 -14.46
C VAL A 220 -11.41 -4.86 -14.97
N ASP A 221 -12.14 -4.90 -16.09
CA ASP A 221 -12.81 -3.74 -16.68
C ASP A 221 -13.81 -3.10 -15.71
N MET A 222 -14.66 -3.90 -15.03
CA MET A 222 -15.57 -3.40 -13.99
C MET A 222 -14.86 -2.84 -12.74
N ILE A 223 -13.64 -3.29 -12.44
CA ILE A 223 -12.85 -2.76 -11.31
C ILE A 223 -12.22 -1.41 -11.68
N LEU A 224 -11.79 -1.22 -12.94
CA LEU A 224 -11.14 0.01 -13.38
C LEU A 224 -12.15 1.10 -13.79
N ASN A 225 -13.21 0.72 -14.50
CA ASN A 225 -14.18 1.61 -15.17
C ASN A 225 -15.56 1.51 -14.49
N PRO A 226 -15.88 2.39 -13.51
CA PRO A 226 -17.13 2.30 -12.73
C PRO A 226 -18.40 2.44 -13.60
N GLU A 227 -18.35 3.20 -14.69
CA GLU A 227 -19.46 3.36 -15.63
C GLU A 227 -19.86 2.04 -16.33
N VAL A 228 -18.90 1.12 -16.51
CA VAL A 228 -19.17 -0.23 -17.03
C VAL A 228 -19.93 -1.03 -15.98
N ALA A 229 -19.47 -1.03 -14.72
CA ALA A 229 -20.15 -1.71 -13.62
C ALA A 229 -21.58 -1.18 -13.41
N ASP A 230 -21.78 0.14 -13.49
CA ASP A 230 -23.10 0.78 -13.44
C ASP A 230 -24.02 0.34 -14.59
N THR A 231 -23.48 0.20 -15.79
CA THR A 231 -24.22 -0.28 -16.97
C THR A 231 -24.70 -1.72 -16.77
N PHE A 232 -23.85 -2.61 -16.24
CA PHE A 232 -24.25 -3.97 -15.89
C PHE A 232 -25.27 -4.00 -14.74
N ARG A 233 -25.10 -3.17 -13.69
CA ARG A 233 -26.06 -3.08 -12.59
C ARG A 233 -27.44 -2.60 -13.06
N LYS A 234 -27.50 -1.63 -13.97
CA LYS A 234 -28.75 -1.17 -14.62
C LYS A 234 -29.40 -2.28 -15.44
N ARG A 235 -28.65 -3.01 -16.26
CA ARG A 235 -29.15 -4.17 -17.03
C ARG A 235 -29.72 -5.27 -16.15
N ALA A 236 -29.05 -5.63 -15.05
CA ALA A 236 -29.53 -6.63 -14.10
C ALA A 236 -30.87 -6.23 -13.45
N LYS A 237 -31.00 -4.96 -13.04
CA LYS A 237 -32.26 -4.42 -12.49
C LYS A 237 -33.41 -4.47 -13.51
N ILE A 238 -33.14 -4.16 -14.78
CA ILE A 238 -34.15 -4.25 -15.85
C ILE A 238 -34.57 -5.72 -16.03
N GLY A 239 -33.62 -6.64 -16.19
CA GLY A 239 -33.92 -8.07 -16.36
C GLY A 239 -34.77 -8.64 -15.22
N SER A 240 -34.41 -8.36 -13.97
CA SER A 240 -35.19 -8.78 -12.79
C SER A 240 -36.61 -8.17 -12.76
N SER A 241 -36.76 -6.89 -13.14
CA SER A 241 -38.07 -6.22 -13.20
C SER A 241 -39.01 -6.83 -14.23
N TRP A 242 -38.48 -7.24 -15.39
CA TRP A 242 -39.26 -7.95 -16.42
C TRP A 242 -39.64 -9.37 -15.97
N TRP A 243 -38.72 -10.09 -15.33
CA TRP A 243 -38.94 -11.46 -14.88
C TRP A 243 -39.93 -11.56 -13.71
N CYS A 244 -39.97 -10.58 -12.81
CA CYS A 244 -41.00 -10.49 -11.75
C CYS A 244 -42.37 -9.96 -12.22
N ARG A 245 -42.52 -9.62 -13.50
CA ARG A 245 -43.78 -9.13 -14.11
C ARG A 245 -44.39 -10.10 -15.13
N SER A 246 -43.76 -11.25 -15.34
CA SER A 246 -44.19 -12.32 -16.24
C SER A 246 -44.67 -13.53 -15.44
#